data_AF-X1DIH2-F1
#
_entry.id   AF-X1DIH2-F1
#
_cell.length_a   1.000
_cell.length_b   1.000
_cell.length_c   1.000
_cell.angle_alpha   90.00
_cell.angle_beta   90.00
_cell.angle_gamma   90.00
#
_symmetry.space_group_name_H-M   'P 1'
#
loop_
_entity.id
_entity.type
_entity.pdbx_description
1 polymer ?
#
loop_
_entity_poly.entity_id
_entity_poly.type
_entity_poly.pdbx_seq_one_letter_code
_entity_poly.pdbx_strand_id
1 'polypeptide(L)' 'MATPAEMLAESLQALHDLQVNGVVAIRSGYLSRPHRERLLKNGFLQEVIKGWYIASRPDERTCDSTP' A
#
# COMPACT_ATOMS: atom_id res chain seq x y z
N MET A 1 13.39 -19.10 -7.79
CA MET A 1 13.42 -17.73 -8.34
C MET A 1 12.08 -17.09 -8.02
N ALA A 2 12.03 -16.13 -7.10
CA ALA A 2 10.80 -15.41 -6.82
C ALA A 2 10.49 -14.50 -8.03
N THR A 3 9.30 -14.65 -8.58
CA THR A 3 8.84 -13.77 -9.67
C THR A 3 8.59 -12.37 -9.11
N PRO A 4 8.67 -11.32 -9.94
CA PRO A 4 8.32 -9.97 -9.52
C PRO A 4 6.90 -9.86 -8.95
N ALA A 5 6.02 -10.81 -9.30
CA ALA A 5 4.66 -10.95 -8.76
C ALA A 5 4.66 -11.40 -7.29
N GLU A 6 5.45 -12.42 -6.90
CA GLU A 6 5.55 -12.90 -5.51
C GLU A 6 6.02 -11.77 -4.58
N MET A 7 7.06 -11.08 -5.03
CA MET A 7 7.63 -9.91 -4.37
C MET A 7 6.64 -8.75 -4.18
N LEU A 8 5.68 -8.59 -5.10
CA LEU A 8 4.58 -7.63 -4.97
C LEU A 8 3.51 -8.16 -4.01
N ALA A 9 3.16 -9.45 -4.12
CA ALA A 9 2.19 -10.11 -3.26
C ALA A 9 2.59 -10.03 -1.79
N GLU A 10 3.87 -10.26 -1.44
CA GLU A 10 4.37 -10.09 -0.06
C GLU A 10 4.18 -8.65 0.44
N SER A 11 4.43 -7.66 -0.42
CA SER A 11 4.27 -6.24 -0.08
C SER A 11 2.79 -5.90 0.14
N LEU A 12 1.91 -6.48 -0.67
CA LEU A 12 0.46 -6.33 -0.57
C LEU A 12 -0.10 -7.04 0.66
N GLN A 13 0.42 -8.22 1.01
CA GLN A 13 0.00 -8.98 2.18
C GLN A 13 0.26 -8.18 3.45
N ALA A 14 1.46 -7.59 3.59
CA ALA A 14 1.80 -6.75 4.73
C ALA A 14 0.87 -5.52 4.85
N LEU A 15 0.53 -4.91 3.71
CA LEU A 15 -0.39 -3.77 3.66
C LEU A 15 -1.84 -4.18 3.94
N HIS A 16 -2.27 -5.36 3.49
CA HIS A 16 -3.58 -5.93 3.74
C HIS A 16 -3.76 -6.25 5.23
N ASP A 17 -2.75 -6.84 5.87
CA ASP A 17 -2.77 -7.13 7.30
C ASP A 17 -3.00 -5.84 8.10
N LEU A 18 -2.30 -4.77 7.75
CA LEU A 18 -2.53 -3.45 8.35
C LEU A 18 -3.97 -2.95 8.13
N GLN A 19 -4.54 -3.09 6.93
CA GLN A 19 -5.94 -2.72 6.66
C GLN A 19 -6.95 -3.54 7.48
N VAL A 20 -6.74 -4.85 7.60
CA VAL A 20 -7.61 -5.75 8.39
C VAL A 20 -7.56 -5.38 9.88
N ASN A 21 -6.40 -4.94 10.36
CA ASN A 21 -6.23 -4.39 11.70
C ASN A 21 -6.83 -2.97 11.87
N GLY A 22 -7.44 -2.38 10.84
CA GLY A 22 -7.99 -1.03 10.85
C GLY A 22 -6.94 0.08 10.71
N VAL A 23 -5.69 -0.28 10.38
CA VAL A 23 -4.58 0.66 10.20
C VAL A 23 -4.60 1.19 8.77
N VAL A 24 -5.32 2.30 8.57
CA VAL A 24 -5.37 3.01 7.29
C VAL A 24 -4.09 3.83 7.06
N ALA A 25 -3.45 4.28 8.15
CA ALA A 25 -2.30 5.16 8.12
C ALA A 25 -1.01 4.39 8.44
N ILE A 26 -0.22 4.11 7.40
CA ILE A 26 1.04 3.39 7.45
C ILE A 26 2.20 4.38 7.64
N ARG A 27 2.87 4.34 8.78
CA ARG A 27 4.08 5.13 9.01
C ARG A 27 5.27 4.51 8.27
N SER A 28 6.26 5.32 7.91
CA SER A 28 7.53 4.88 7.31
C SER A 28 8.27 3.76 8.07
N GLY A 29 7.97 3.54 9.36
CA GLY A 29 8.53 2.45 10.16
C GLY A 29 7.80 1.11 10.07
N TYR A 30 6.57 1.05 9.52
CA TYR A 30 5.80 -0.20 9.39
C TYR A 30 6.17 -0.98 8.12
N LEU A 31 6.70 -0.31 7.09
CA LEU A 31 7.09 -0.93 5.83
C LEU A 31 8.59 -0.81 5.60
N SER A 32 9.22 -1.91 5.18
CA SER A 32 10.62 -1.89 4.74
C SER A 32 10.79 -1.00 3.50
N ARG A 33 11.95 -0.35 3.39
CA ARG A 33 12.35 0.49 2.24
C ARG A 33 11.94 -0.10 0.86
N PRO A 34 12.29 -1.36 0.53
CA PRO A 34 11.93 -1.96 -0.76
C PRO A 34 10.41 -2.18 -0.94
N HIS A 35 9.67 -2.52 0.11
CA HIS A 35 8.21 -2.66 0.05
C HIS A 35 7.56 -1.31 -0.18
N ARG A 36 8.00 -0.27 0.53
CA ARG A 36 7.46 1.08 0.40
C ARG A 36 7.65 1.63 -1.01
N GLU A 37 8.86 1.52 -1.54
CA GLU A 37 9.17 1.99 -2.90
C GLU A 37 8.36 1.23 -3.96
N ARG A 38 8.20 -0.09 -3.79
CA ARG A 38 7.38 -0.92 -4.67
C ARG A 38 5.89 -0.55 -4.59
N LEU A 39 5.34 -0.38 -3.39
CA LEU A 39 3.94 -0.01 -3.19
C LEU A 39 3.66 1.40 -3.71
N LEU A 40 4.54 2.37 -3.46
CA LEU A 40 4.46 3.73 -4.01
C LEU A 40 4.50 3.70 -5.55
N LYS A 41 5.45 2.96 -6.13
CA LYS A 41 5.62 2.87 -7.60
C LYS A 41 4.43 2.22 -8.30
N ASN A 42 3.75 1.29 -7.64
CA ASN A 42 2.54 0.65 -8.15
C ASN A 42 1.24 1.39 -7.78
N GLY A 43 1.32 2.51 -7.04
CA GLY A 43 0.16 3.30 -6.63
C GLY A 43 -0.66 2.70 -5.48
N PHE A 44 -0.12 1.71 -4.76
CA PHE A 44 -0.76 1.12 -3.57
C PHE A 44 -0.62 1.97 -2.30
N LEU A 45 0.27 2.97 -2.33
CA LEU A 45 0.61 3.79 -1.19
C LEU A 45 0.58 5.27 -1.60
N GLN A 46 -0.03 6.12 -0.79
CA GLN A 46 -0.09 7.56 -1.02
C GLN A 46 0.46 8.32 0.19
N GLU A 47 1.41 9.23 -0.02
CA GLU A 47 1.92 10.09 1.05
C GLU A 47 0.88 11.16 1.38
N VAL A 48 0.37 11.16 2.62
CA VAL A 48 -0.61 12.16 3.10
C VAL A 48 0.04 13.27 3.89
N ILE A 49 1.06 12.94 4.69
CA ILE A 49 1.91 13.88 5.42
C ILE A 49 3.31 13.29 5.51
N LYS A 50 4.35 14.13 5.61
CA LYS A 50 5.76 13.68 5.64
C LYS A 50 5.97 12.54 6.65
N GLY A 51 6.36 11.37 6.14
CA GLY A 51 6.63 10.17 6.95
C GLY A 51 5.40 9.29 7.25
N TRP A 52 4.23 9.67 6.76
CA TRP A 52 2.98 8.93 6.85
C TRP A 52 2.39 8.68 5.47
N TYR A 53 1.90 7.47 5.30
CA TYR A 53 1.32 7.01 4.07
C TYR A 53 -0.05 6.41 4.36
N ILE A 54 -0.92 6.41 3.37
CA ILE A 54 -2.17 5.66 3.40
C ILE A 54 -2.13 4.59 2.32
N ALA A 55 -2.80 3.47 2.58
CA ALA A 55 -3.03 2.48 1.56
C ALA A 55 -4.10 3.01 0.60
N SER A 56 -3.72 3.28 -0.64
CA SER A 56 -4.66 3.60 -1.72
C SER A 56 -4.74 2.39 -2.61
N ARG A 57 -5.94 1.92 -2.96
CA ARG A 57 -6.04 0.81 -3.93
C ARG A 57 -5.98 1.44 -5.33
N PRO A 58 -5.05 1.04 -6.20
CA PRO A 58 -4.98 1.56 -7.56
C PRO A 58 -6.19 1.16 -8.41
N ASP A 59 -6.96 0.16 -7.94
CA ASP A 59 -8.26 -0.24 -8.51
C ASP A 59 -9.39 0.75 -8.14
N GLU A 60 -9.18 1.61 -7.13
CA GLU A 60 -10.05 2.77 -6.85
C GLU A 60 -9.75 3.93 -7.81
N ARG A 61 -9.62 3.64 -9.11
CA ARG A 61 -9.92 4.65 -10.12
C ARG A 61 -11.38 5.04 -9.96
N THR A 62 -11.62 6.15 -9.27
CA THR A 62 -12.57 7.18 -9.72
C THR A 62 -13.94 6.63 -10.17
N CYS A 63 -14.65 5.85 -9.34
CA CYS A 63 -16.10 5.65 -9.55
C CYS A 63 -16.83 5.01 -8.36
N ASP A 64 -16.70 5.56 -7.14
CA ASP A 64 -17.83 5.52 -6.19
C ASP A 64 -18.50 6.90 -6.25
N SER A 65 -19.14 7.18 -7.39
CA SER A 65 -20.30 8.05 -7.37
C SER A 65 -21.42 7.21 -6.79
N THR A 66 -21.64 7.36 -5.49
CA THR A 66 -22.92 7.09 -4.85
C THR A 66 -23.97 7.99 -5.52
N PRO A 67 -24.96 7.42 -6.21
CA PRO A 67 -26.35 7.56 -5.79
C PRO A 67 -27.20 6.27 -5.88
#